data_AF-T2C703-F1
#
_entry.id   AF-T2C703-F1
#
_cell.length_a   1.000
_cell.length_b   1.000
_cell.length_c   1.000
_cell.angle_alpha   90.00
_cell.angle_beta   90.00
_cell.angle_gamma   90.00
#
_symmetry.space_group_name_H-M   'P 1'
#
loop_
_entity.id
_entity.type
_entity.pdbx_description
1 polymer ?
#
loop_
_entity_poly.entity_id
_entity_poly.type
_entity_poly.pdbx_seq_one_letter_code
_entity_poly.pdbx_strand_id
1 'polypeptide(L)'
;MSFIGTWRDDIRIDQEAVAAYVGGEIQPNGGAHSGKDWGAFDIQKEVIDLCPTECMWMEDGKLQINNRECTRCMHCLNVMPRALCIGNDRGLSILVGAKAPILDGAQMGSLLVPFIKVEEPYDEIKEIIEGIWEWWMEEGKNRERLGELIKRQGLAKAIAAVGLTPVPQHVMEPRHNPYIFWKEEDVEGGWDRDIADYRKHHQR
;
A
#
# COMPACT_ATOMS: atom_id res chain seq x y z
N MET A 1 0.40 -14.77 2.03
CA MET A 1 -0.37 -13.53 2.15
C MET A 1 0.15 -12.78 3.35
N SER A 2 0.34 -11.47 3.26
CA SER A 2 0.88 -10.61 4.31
C SER A 2 -0.21 -9.69 4.82
N PHE A 3 -0.28 -9.54 6.14
CA PHE A 3 -1.27 -8.74 6.86
C PHE A 3 -0.52 -7.70 7.67
N ILE A 4 -0.69 -6.41 7.35
CA ILE A 4 0.08 -5.32 7.96
C ILE A 4 -0.88 -4.31 8.57
N GLY A 5 -0.85 -4.18 9.89
CA GLY A 5 -1.74 -3.29 10.64
C GLY A 5 -1.50 -1.81 10.30
N THR A 6 -2.59 -1.03 10.29
CA THR A 6 -2.55 0.41 10.07
C THR A 6 -3.77 1.10 10.71
N TRP A 7 -3.90 2.41 10.51
CA TRP A 7 -5.05 3.21 10.91
C TRP A 7 -5.50 4.12 9.76
N ARG A 8 -6.71 4.68 9.83
CA ARG A 8 -7.24 5.59 8.79
C ARG A 8 -7.77 6.93 9.30
N ASP A 9 -7.58 7.21 10.59
CA ASP A 9 -7.81 8.51 11.22
C ASP A 9 -6.48 9.23 11.52
N ASP A 10 -6.54 10.29 12.33
CA ASP A 10 -5.42 11.17 12.59
C ASP A 10 -4.38 10.56 13.55
N ILE A 11 -3.11 10.87 13.32
CA ILE A 11 -2.05 10.68 14.31
C ILE A 11 -2.39 11.52 15.54
N ARG A 12 -2.29 10.91 16.72
CA ARG A 12 -2.49 11.60 18.00
C ARG A 12 -1.18 12.26 18.41
N ILE A 13 -1.25 13.55 18.75
CA ILE A 13 -0.08 14.39 19.07
C ILE A 13 -0.23 14.93 20.48
N ASP A 14 0.74 14.64 21.34
CA ASP A 14 0.93 15.29 22.63
C ASP A 14 1.98 16.41 22.48
N GLN A 15 1.53 17.66 22.51
CA GLN A 15 2.39 18.83 22.29
C GLN A 15 3.35 19.09 23.46
N GLU A 16 3.01 18.68 24.68
CA GLU A 16 3.93 18.79 25.82
C GLU A 16 5.09 17.82 25.66
N ALA A 17 4.79 16.60 25.23
CA ALA A 17 5.83 15.62 24.90
C ALA A 17 6.67 16.06 23.69
N VAL A 18 6.07 16.68 22.66
CA VAL A 18 6.83 17.29 21.54
C VAL A 18 7.83 18.31 22.07
N ALA A 19 7.40 19.23 22.93
CA ALA A 19 8.28 20.24 23.52
C ALA A 19 9.41 19.59 24.35
N ALA A 20 9.13 18.51 25.10
CA ALA A 20 10.13 17.77 25.85
C ALA A 20 11.19 17.10 24.97
N TYR A 21 10.83 16.61 23.78
CA TYR A 21 11.82 16.15 22.79
C TYR A 21 12.69 17.31 22.28
N VAL A 22 12.07 18.41 21.85
CA VAL A 22 12.79 19.60 21.34
C VAL A 22 13.72 20.20 22.41
N GLY A 23 13.30 20.16 23.68
CA GLY A 23 14.10 20.60 24.84
C GLY A 23 15.19 19.62 25.28
N GLY A 24 15.27 18.42 24.68
CA GLY A 24 16.28 17.41 25.02
C GLY A 24 16.00 16.63 26.31
N GLU A 25 14.80 16.73 26.88
CA GLU A 25 14.39 15.95 28.06
C GLU A 25 14.09 14.48 27.71
N ILE A 26 13.73 14.22 26.45
CA ILE A 26 13.44 12.89 25.93
C ILE A 26 14.36 12.57 24.75
N GLN A 27 15.05 11.44 24.84
CA GLN A 27 15.91 10.96 23.75
C GLN A 27 15.07 10.50 22.55
N PRO A 28 15.43 10.91 21.32
CA PRO A 28 14.75 10.46 20.11
C PRO A 28 14.91 8.95 19.92
N ASN A 29 13.93 8.35 19.24
CA ASN A 29 13.87 6.95 18.86
C ASN A 29 14.06 5.99 20.04
N GLY A 30 13.53 6.36 21.22
CA GLY A 30 13.69 5.58 22.45
C GLY A 30 15.15 5.42 22.90
N GLY A 31 16.06 6.28 22.45
CA GLY A 31 17.49 6.15 22.73
C GLY A 31 18.23 5.14 21.85
N ALA A 32 17.63 4.64 20.76
CA ALA A 32 18.24 3.63 19.88
C ALA A 32 19.64 4.02 19.34
N HIS A 33 19.94 5.32 19.29
CA HIS A 33 21.19 5.86 18.76
C HIS A 33 22.16 6.36 19.84
N SER A 34 21.92 6.07 21.12
CA SER A 34 22.74 6.58 22.25
C SER A 34 24.19 6.09 22.26
N GLY A 35 24.53 5.09 21.44
CA GLY A 35 25.90 4.56 21.31
C GLY A 35 26.86 5.44 20.50
N LYS A 36 26.39 6.53 19.90
CA LYS A 36 27.20 7.49 19.16
C LYS A 36 26.69 8.91 19.42
N ASP A 37 27.60 9.89 19.38
CA ASP A 37 27.23 11.30 19.42
C ASP A 37 26.74 11.75 18.03
N TRP A 38 25.47 12.13 17.96
CA TRP A 38 24.80 12.67 16.77
C TRP A 38 24.46 14.16 16.92
N GLY A 39 24.83 14.78 18.04
CA GLY A 39 24.34 16.09 18.45
C GLY A 39 23.00 16.03 19.21
N ALA A 40 22.51 17.21 19.59
CA ALA A 40 21.18 17.36 20.17
C ALA A 40 20.09 17.12 19.11
N PHE A 41 18.94 16.62 19.55
CA PHE A 41 17.81 16.36 18.66
C PHE A 41 17.37 17.62 17.92
N ASP A 42 17.20 17.50 16.61
CA ASP A 42 16.69 18.55 15.73
C ASP A 42 15.42 18.05 15.02
N ILE A 43 14.24 18.48 15.50
CA ILE A 43 12.95 18.03 14.96
C ILE A 43 12.79 18.35 13.46
N GLN A 44 13.40 19.45 12.99
CA GLN A 44 13.35 19.80 11.58
C GLN A 44 14.13 18.76 10.78
N LYS A 45 15.38 18.49 11.15
CA LYS A 45 16.26 17.57 10.40
C LYS A 45 15.90 16.10 10.54
N GLU A 46 15.41 15.69 11.70
CA GLU A 46 15.25 14.26 12.04
C GLU A 46 13.81 13.76 11.88
N VAL A 47 12.82 14.66 11.77
CA VAL A 47 11.41 14.29 11.61
C VAL A 47 10.80 14.95 10.37
N ILE A 48 10.84 16.28 10.28
CA ILE A 48 10.08 17.01 9.25
C ILE A 48 10.70 16.85 7.87
N ASP A 49 12.00 17.13 7.73
CA ASP A 49 12.75 17.00 6.46
C ASP A 49 12.85 15.55 5.96
N LEU A 50 12.57 14.57 6.85
CA LEU A 50 12.58 13.14 6.54
C LEU A 50 11.16 12.56 6.34
N CYS A 51 10.12 13.37 6.48
CA CYS A 51 8.76 12.92 6.18
C CYS A 51 8.63 12.68 4.68
N PRO A 52 8.33 11.46 4.20
CA PRO A 52 8.39 11.12 2.78
C PRO A 52 7.33 11.83 1.92
N THR A 53 6.33 12.45 2.55
CA THR A 53 5.27 13.21 1.87
C THR A 53 5.27 14.69 2.23
N GLU A 54 6.29 15.16 2.97
CA GLU A 54 6.44 16.57 3.35
C GLU A 54 5.16 17.14 4.02
N CYS A 55 4.40 16.28 4.72
CA CYS A 55 3.09 16.64 5.28
C CYS A 55 3.14 17.17 6.73
N MET A 56 4.33 17.45 7.25
CA MET A 56 4.56 17.86 8.65
C MET A 56 5.23 19.24 8.68
N TRP A 57 4.89 20.08 9.66
CA TRP A 57 5.56 21.36 9.88
C TRP A 57 5.46 21.81 11.35
N MET A 58 6.34 22.73 11.75
CA MET A 58 6.22 23.44 13.02
C MET A 58 5.50 24.77 12.81
N GLU A 59 4.55 25.08 13.68
CA GLU A 59 3.86 26.37 13.72
C GLU A 59 3.67 26.78 15.18
N ASP A 60 4.19 27.95 15.56
CA ASP A 60 4.13 28.49 16.92
C ASP A 60 4.59 27.49 18.01
N GLY A 61 5.66 26.74 17.72
CA GLY A 61 6.22 25.74 18.63
C GLY A 61 5.41 24.45 18.75
N LYS A 62 4.37 24.28 17.92
CA LYS A 62 3.53 23.07 17.87
C LYS A 62 3.79 22.29 16.59
N LEU A 63 3.83 20.97 16.70
CA LEU A 63 3.93 20.09 15.55
C LEU A 63 2.54 19.92 14.91
N GLN A 64 2.46 20.17 13.61
CA GLN A 64 1.27 19.96 12.79
C GLN A 64 1.51 18.81 11.79
N ILE A 65 0.46 18.05 11.49
CA ILE A 65 0.49 16.96 10.51
C ILE A 65 -0.76 17.03 9.64
N ASN A 66 -0.59 17.14 8.32
CA ASN A 66 -1.66 16.94 7.37
C ASN A 66 -1.87 15.42 7.15
N ASN A 67 -2.68 14.80 8.01
CA ASN A 67 -2.92 13.35 8.01
C ASN A 67 -3.47 12.82 6.67
N ARG A 68 -4.17 13.66 5.90
CA ARG A 68 -4.70 13.29 4.58
C ARG A 68 -3.59 12.93 3.60
N GLU A 69 -2.44 13.57 3.71
CA GLU A 69 -1.26 13.35 2.86
C GLU A 69 -0.22 12.44 3.54
N CYS A 70 -0.55 11.86 4.70
CA CYS A 70 0.32 10.92 5.41
C CYS A 70 0.17 9.50 4.84
N THR A 71 1.29 8.89 4.44
CA THR A 71 1.34 7.49 3.97
C THR A 71 1.52 6.48 5.10
N ARG A 72 1.53 6.93 6.37
CA ARG A 72 1.66 6.09 7.58
C ARG A 72 2.93 5.23 7.58
N CYS A 73 4.05 5.82 7.17
CA CYS A 73 5.36 5.15 7.08
C CYS A 73 6.02 4.83 8.44
N MET A 74 5.40 5.24 9.55
CA MET A 74 5.87 5.10 10.94
C MET A 74 7.07 5.96 11.36
N HIS A 75 7.78 6.63 10.44
CA HIS A 75 9.03 7.36 10.78
C HIS A 75 8.89 8.29 11.99
N CYS A 76 7.95 9.22 11.97
CA CYS A 76 7.76 10.18 13.06
C CYS A 76 7.35 9.51 14.39
N LEU A 77 6.49 8.48 14.36
CA LEU A 77 6.12 7.70 15.55
C LEU A 77 7.32 6.92 16.11
N ASN A 78 8.18 6.39 15.23
CA ASN A 78 9.40 5.69 15.63
C ASN A 78 10.37 6.65 16.32
N VAL A 79 10.53 7.87 15.79
CA VAL A 79 11.43 8.89 16.36
C VAL A 79 10.87 9.49 17.66
N MET A 80 9.55 9.75 17.73
CA MET A 80 8.92 10.42 18.88
C MET A 80 7.81 9.57 19.53
N PRO A 81 8.10 8.34 20.01
CA PRO A 81 7.08 7.40 20.45
C PRO A 81 6.32 7.83 21.71
N ARG A 82 6.86 8.77 22.50
CA ARG A 82 6.17 9.35 23.66
C ARG A 82 5.24 10.51 23.32
N ALA A 83 5.36 11.09 22.11
CA ALA A 83 4.58 12.25 21.68
C ALA A 83 3.58 11.92 20.57
N LEU A 84 3.92 10.97 19.69
CA LEU A 84 3.13 10.61 18.53
C LEU A 84 2.62 9.18 18.67
N CYS A 85 1.32 9.00 18.50
CA CYS A 85 0.67 7.70 18.60
C CYS A 85 -0.20 7.42 17.37
N ILE A 86 -0.36 6.13 17.07
CA ILE A 86 -1.26 5.66 15.99
C ILE A 86 -2.68 6.18 16.19
N GLY A 87 -3.45 6.27 15.12
CA GLY A 87 -4.88 6.55 15.20
C GLY A 87 -5.70 5.47 15.92
N ASN A 88 -6.96 5.77 16.17
CA ASN A 88 -7.93 4.91 16.83
C ASN A 88 -8.80 4.11 15.86
N ASP A 89 -8.97 4.58 14.61
CA ASP A 89 -9.67 3.84 13.55
C ASP A 89 -8.71 2.85 12.89
N ARG A 90 -8.57 1.68 13.53
CA ARG A 90 -7.57 0.66 13.19
C ARG A 90 -8.12 -0.42 12.26
N GLY A 91 -7.21 -1.03 11.52
CA GLY A 91 -7.43 -2.16 10.62
C GLY A 91 -6.11 -2.70 10.09
N LEU A 92 -6.13 -3.40 8.96
CA LEU A 92 -4.92 -3.85 8.29
C LEU A 92 -5.01 -3.73 6.77
N SER A 93 -3.87 -3.71 6.11
CA SER A 93 -3.73 -3.92 4.67
C SER A 93 -3.37 -5.38 4.38
N ILE A 94 -3.86 -5.90 3.26
CA ILE A 94 -3.51 -7.24 2.76
C ILE A 94 -2.63 -7.10 1.53
N LEU A 95 -1.45 -7.75 1.56
CA LEU A 95 -0.50 -7.81 0.46
C LEU A 95 -0.26 -9.26 0.02
N VAL A 96 -0.13 -9.49 -1.28
CA VAL A 96 -0.05 -10.84 -1.88
C VAL A 96 1.17 -11.01 -2.78
N GLY A 97 1.56 -12.26 -3.01
CA GLY A 97 2.57 -12.61 -4.02
C GLY A 97 4.01 -12.78 -3.53
N ALA A 98 4.33 -12.40 -2.29
CA ALA A 98 5.70 -12.50 -1.78
C ALA A 98 6.28 -13.92 -1.88
N LYS A 99 7.49 -14.04 -2.44
CA LYS A 99 8.22 -15.31 -2.60
C LYS A 99 9.73 -15.11 -2.75
N ALA A 100 10.47 -16.18 -2.42
CA ALA A 100 11.89 -16.31 -2.73
C ALA A 100 12.14 -16.42 -4.26
N PRO A 101 13.40 -16.37 -4.74
CA PRO A 101 13.72 -16.27 -6.16
C PRO A 101 13.08 -17.34 -7.08
N ILE A 102 13.15 -18.63 -6.73
CA ILE A 102 12.73 -19.71 -7.63
C ILE A 102 11.20 -19.67 -7.86
N LEU A 103 10.67 -19.75 -9.08
CA LEU A 103 11.36 -19.79 -10.38
C LEU A 103 11.57 -18.38 -10.96
N ASP A 104 10.50 -17.59 -11.06
CA ASP A 104 10.45 -16.36 -11.87
C ASP A 104 10.88 -15.08 -11.12
N GLY A 105 11.91 -15.19 -10.29
CA GLY A 105 12.45 -14.07 -9.51
C GLY A 105 11.74 -13.84 -8.17
N ALA A 106 12.43 -13.11 -7.30
CA ALA A 106 11.95 -12.77 -5.96
C ALA A 106 10.84 -11.73 -6.04
N GLN A 107 9.90 -11.80 -5.10
CA GLN A 107 8.80 -10.84 -4.99
C GLN A 107 8.57 -10.46 -3.53
N MET A 108 8.25 -9.20 -3.29
CA MET A 108 7.61 -8.74 -2.05
C MET A 108 6.08 -8.76 -2.22
N GLY A 109 5.34 -8.48 -1.14
CA GLY A 109 3.89 -8.37 -1.22
C GLY A 109 3.47 -7.15 -2.04
N SER A 110 2.57 -7.34 -3.00
CA SER A 110 1.87 -6.26 -3.70
C SER A 110 0.54 -5.95 -3.01
N LEU A 111 0.18 -4.67 -2.88
CA LEU A 111 -1.04 -4.25 -2.18
C LEU A 111 -2.29 -4.77 -2.90
N LEU A 112 -3.15 -5.50 -2.19
CA LEU A 112 -4.43 -6.03 -2.70
C LEU A 112 -5.62 -5.35 -2.02
N VAL A 113 -5.63 -5.34 -0.68
CA VAL A 113 -6.67 -4.67 0.11
C VAL A 113 -6.02 -3.51 0.86
N PRO A 114 -6.31 -2.25 0.50
CA PRO A 114 -5.71 -1.10 1.16
C PRO A 114 -6.04 -1.01 2.67
N PHE A 115 -7.28 -1.35 3.04
CA PHE A 115 -7.72 -1.35 4.43
C PHE A 115 -8.89 -2.32 4.60
N ILE A 116 -8.84 -3.13 5.66
CA ILE A 116 -9.92 -4.00 6.11
C ILE A 116 -9.99 -3.96 7.64
N LYS A 117 -11.20 -4.11 8.20
CA LYS A 117 -11.38 -4.19 9.64
C LYS A 117 -10.86 -5.51 10.20
N VAL A 118 -10.42 -5.46 11.45
CA VAL A 118 -9.86 -6.59 12.17
C VAL A 118 -10.71 -6.82 13.40
N GLU A 119 -11.84 -7.45 13.18
CA GLU A 119 -12.84 -7.72 14.20
C GLU A 119 -13.14 -9.22 14.19
N GLU A 120 -13.07 -9.86 15.35
CA GLU A 120 -13.41 -11.28 15.49
C GLU A 120 -14.87 -11.49 15.06
N PRO A 121 -15.20 -12.51 14.24
CA PRO A 121 -14.40 -13.70 13.89
C PRO A 121 -13.57 -13.60 12.58
N TYR A 122 -13.27 -12.39 12.12
CA TYR A 122 -12.42 -12.10 10.95
C TYR A 122 -12.99 -12.55 9.61
N ASP A 123 -14.32 -12.57 9.47
CA ASP A 123 -14.98 -13.10 8.28
C ASP A 123 -14.59 -12.33 7.01
N GLU A 124 -14.52 -11.01 7.04
CA GLU A 124 -14.06 -10.22 5.88
C GLU A 124 -12.64 -10.61 5.44
N ILE A 125 -11.74 -10.94 6.38
CA ILE A 125 -10.37 -11.38 6.06
C ILE A 125 -10.38 -12.80 5.47
N LYS A 126 -11.22 -13.69 6.02
CA LYS A 126 -11.36 -15.07 5.54
C LYS A 126 -11.94 -15.11 4.13
N GLU A 127 -12.90 -14.27 3.81
CA GLU A 127 -13.44 -14.11 2.43
C GLU A 127 -12.33 -13.75 1.43
N ILE A 128 -11.39 -12.87 1.78
CA ILE A 128 -10.24 -12.55 0.92
C ILE A 128 -9.29 -13.75 0.76
N ILE A 129 -9.05 -14.50 1.84
CA ILE A 129 -8.20 -15.71 1.79
C ILE A 129 -8.84 -16.78 0.89
N GLU A 130 -10.12 -17.04 1.11
CA GLU A 130 -10.88 -18.07 0.40
C GLU A 130 -11.05 -17.71 -1.08
N GLY A 131 -11.35 -16.46 -1.43
CA GLY A 131 -11.43 -16.02 -2.83
C GLY A 131 -10.09 -16.14 -3.58
N ILE A 132 -8.97 -15.83 -2.91
CA ILE A 132 -7.64 -16.08 -3.49
C ILE A 132 -7.36 -17.58 -3.64
N TRP A 133 -7.76 -18.40 -2.67
CA TRP A 133 -7.55 -19.85 -2.75
C TRP A 133 -8.39 -20.49 -3.84
N GLU A 134 -9.68 -20.16 -3.95
CA GLU A 134 -10.55 -20.67 -5.01
C GLU A 134 -9.95 -20.40 -6.40
N TRP A 135 -9.51 -19.16 -6.64
CA TRP A 135 -8.83 -18.81 -7.88
C TRP A 135 -7.49 -19.53 -8.07
N TRP A 136 -6.58 -19.49 -7.08
CA TRP A 136 -5.24 -20.05 -7.21
C TRP A 136 -5.23 -21.59 -7.27
N MET A 137 -6.16 -22.26 -6.60
CA MET A 137 -6.26 -23.71 -6.60
C MET A 137 -6.72 -24.25 -7.96
N GLU A 138 -7.58 -23.52 -8.67
CA GLU A 138 -8.05 -23.90 -10.00
C GLU A 138 -7.04 -23.50 -11.09
N GLU A 139 -6.53 -22.27 -11.03
CA GLU A 139 -5.72 -21.68 -12.11
C GLU A 139 -4.21 -21.85 -11.95
N GLY A 140 -3.77 -22.27 -10.75
CA GLY A 140 -2.36 -22.46 -10.42
C GLY A 140 -1.76 -23.64 -11.17
N LYS A 141 -0.65 -23.42 -11.87
CA LYS A 141 0.12 -24.52 -12.45
C LYS A 141 0.82 -25.32 -11.35
N ASN A 142 1.24 -26.54 -11.69
CA ASN A 142 2.01 -27.38 -10.79
C ASN A 142 3.25 -26.62 -10.24
N ARG A 143 3.32 -26.49 -8.91
CA ARG A 143 4.38 -25.78 -8.16
C ARG A 143 4.50 -24.27 -8.45
N GLU A 144 3.48 -23.65 -9.04
CA GLU A 144 3.43 -22.21 -9.25
C GLU A 144 2.96 -21.49 -7.99
N ARG A 145 3.75 -20.54 -7.49
CA ARG A 145 3.37 -19.73 -6.32
C ARG A 145 2.33 -18.69 -6.73
N LEU A 146 1.52 -18.22 -5.77
CA LEU A 146 0.53 -17.15 -6.00
C LEU A 146 1.12 -15.92 -6.71
N GLY A 147 2.33 -15.49 -6.33
CA GLY A 147 2.98 -14.35 -7.00
C GLY A 147 3.34 -14.59 -8.46
N GLU A 148 3.57 -15.85 -8.86
CA GLU A 148 3.84 -16.23 -10.25
C GLU A 148 2.53 -16.30 -11.04
N LEU A 149 1.45 -16.84 -10.44
CA LEU A 149 0.10 -16.77 -11.00
C LEU A 149 -0.31 -15.31 -11.27
N ILE A 150 -0.09 -14.40 -10.32
CA ILE A 150 -0.38 -12.97 -10.47
C ILE A 150 0.43 -12.36 -11.62
N LYS A 151 1.72 -12.70 -11.77
CA LYS A 151 2.51 -12.24 -12.92
C LYS A 151 1.97 -12.78 -14.26
N ARG A 152 1.50 -14.02 -14.28
CA ARG A 152 1.01 -14.68 -15.50
C ARG A 152 -0.38 -14.21 -15.93
N GLN A 153 -1.31 -14.06 -14.99
CA GLN A 153 -2.71 -13.69 -15.28
C GLN A 153 -3.04 -12.21 -15.01
N GLY A 154 -2.13 -11.48 -14.34
CA GLY A 154 -2.26 -10.06 -14.04
C GLY A 154 -2.89 -9.77 -12.67
N LEU A 155 -2.48 -8.65 -12.06
CA LEU A 155 -3.01 -8.18 -10.77
C LEU A 155 -4.53 -7.91 -10.82
N ALA A 156 -5.04 -7.47 -11.97
CA ALA A 156 -6.47 -7.25 -12.18
C ALA A 156 -7.31 -8.52 -11.93
N LYS A 157 -6.78 -9.72 -12.26
CA LYS A 157 -7.45 -10.99 -11.95
C LYS A 157 -7.47 -11.29 -10.45
N ALA A 158 -6.38 -11.00 -9.73
CA ALA A 158 -6.33 -11.14 -8.28
C ALA A 158 -7.32 -10.19 -7.56
N ILE A 159 -7.44 -8.95 -8.06
CA ILE A 159 -8.40 -7.95 -7.56
C ILE A 159 -9.84 -8.45 -7.78
N ALA A 160 -10.15 -8.96 -8.97
CA ALA A 160 -11.46 -9.50 -9.30
C ALA A 160 -11.80 -10.77 -8.51
N ALA A 161 -10.82 -11.65 -8.25
CA ALA A 161 -11.00 -12.90 -7.51
C ALA A 161 -11.47 -12.68 -6.06
N VAL A 162 -11.26 -11.48 -5.51
CA VAL A 162 -11.71 -11.10 -4.16
C VAL A 162 -12.83 -10.06 -4.19
N GLY A 163 -13.51 -9.90 -5.33
CA GLY A 163 -14.67 -9.02 -5.47
C GLY A 163 -14.36 -7.51 -5.38
N LEU A 164 -13.10 -7.11 -5.50
CA LEU A 164 -12.70 -5.70 -5.47
C LEU A 164 -12.68 -5.07 -6.86
N THR A 165 -12.74 -3.74 -6.90
CA THR A 165 -12.49 -2.94 -8.11
C THR A 165 -11.10 -2.31 -8.05
N PRO A 166 -10.37 -2.21 -9.18
CA PRO A 166 -9.07 -1.54 -9.21
C PRO A 166 -9.13 -0.08 -8.74
N VAL A 167 -8.16 0.33 -7.92
CA VAL A 167 -7.96 1.70 -7.45
C VAL A 167 -6.51 2.13 -7.65
N PRO A 168 -6.18 3.44 -7.68
CA PRO A 168 -4.81 3.91 -7.86
C PRO A 168 -3.80 3.32 -6.87
N GLN A 169 -4.23 3.03 -5.63
CA GLN A 169 -3.40 2.44 -4.57
C GLN A 169 -2.87 1.04 -4.93
N HIS A 170 -3.48 0.33 -5.89
CA HIS A 170 -3.01 -0.98 -6.34
C HIS A 170 -1.72 -0.91 -7.17
N VAL A 171 -1.31 0.27 -7.62
CA VAL A 171 -0.12 0.44 -8.45
C VAL A 171 0.80 1.52 -7.89
N MET A 172 2.10 1.31 -8.03
CA MET A 172 3.09 2.38 -7.77
C MET A 172 3.10 3.40 -8.92
N GLU A 173 2.95 2.91 -10.15
CA GLU A 173 2.82 3.73 -11.35
C GLU A 173 1.82 3.08 -12.33
N PRO A 174 1.08 3.87 -13.13
CA PRO A 174 0.39 3.35 -14.30
C PRO A 174 1.36 2.72 -15.29
N ARG A 175 0.87 1.80 -16.12
CA ARG A 175 1.64 1.22 -17.23
C ARG A 175 2.08 2.30 -18.23
N HIS A 176 3.29 2.18 -18.74
CA HIS A 176 3.83 3.05 -19.80
C HIS A 176 3.84 2.40 -21.20
N ASN A 177 3.59 1.09 -21.30
CA ASN A 177 3.44 0.42 -22.60
C ASN A 177 1.95 0.34 -23.01
N PRO A 178 1.60 0.55 -24.30
CA PRO A 178 0.21 0.74 -24.73
C PRO A 178 -0.56 -0.54 -25.08
N TYR A 179 -0.08 -1.74 -24.69
CA TYR A 179 -0.74 -3.01 -24.99
C TYR A 179 -1.95 -3.29 -24.07
N ILE A 180 -2.95 -2.42 -24.14
CA ILE A 180 -4.15 -2.44 -23.28
C ILE A 180 -5.15 -3.44 -23.81
N PHE A 181 -5.42 -4.47 -23.02
CA PHE A 181 -6.52 -5.40 -23.29
C PHE A 181 -7.83 -4.74 -22.89
N TRP A 182 -8.82 -4.84 -23.77
CA TRP A 182 -10.21 -4.52 -23.48
C TRP A 182 -11.00 -5.83 -23.46
N LYS A 183 -12.06 -5.88 -22.67
CA LYS A 183 -13.06 -6.93 -22.85
C LYS A 183 -13.94 -6.55 -24.04
N GLU A 184 -14.42 -7.55 -24.76
CA GLU A 184 -15.32 -7.33 -25.90
C GLU A 184 -16.59 -6.55 -25.49
N GLU A 185 -17.14 -6.85 -24.32
CA GLU A 185 -18.33 -6.19 -23.75
C GLU A 185 -18.15 -4.69 -23.49
N ASP A 186 -16.91 -4.22 -23.35
CA ASP A 186 -16.57 -2.82 -23.07
C ASP A 186 -16.30 -2.01 -24.36
N VAL A 187 -16.36 -2.65 -25.55
CA VAL A 187 -16.06 -2.02 -26.85
C VAL A 187 -17.33 -1.99 -27.70
N GLU A 188 -17.79 -0.80 -28.05
CA GLU A 188 -18.96 -0.61 -28.91
C GLU A 188 -18.79 -1.36 -30.24
N GLY A 189 -19.74 -2.25 -30.55
CA GLY A 189 -19.74 -3.08 -31.76
C GLY A 189 -19.08 -4.45 -31.63
N GLY A 190 -18.42 -4.76 -30.50
CA GLY A 190 -17.78 -6.07 -30.28
C GLY A 190 -16.63 -6.36 -31.26
N TRP A 191 -16.28 -7.64 -31.41
CA TRP A 191 -15.15 -8.06 -32.27
C TRP A 191 -15.56 -8.86 -33.51
N ASP A 192 -16.82 -9.25 -33.65
CA ASP A 192 -17.35 -9.88 -34.87
C ASP A 192 -17.44 -8.87 -36.01
N ARG A 193 -16.43 -8.90 -36.90
CA ARG A 193 -16.24 -7.90 -37.96
C ARG A 193 -16.02 -8.57 -39.31
N ASP A 194 -16.80 -8.18 -40.32
CA ASP A 194 -16.60 -8.62 -41.70
C ASP A 194 -15.63 -7.69 -42.45
N ILE A 195 -14.62 -8.30 -43.09
CA ILE A 195 -13.67 -7.59 -43.95
C ILE A 195 -14.35 -6.94 -45.17
N ALA A 196 -15.47 -7.49 -45.64
CA ALA A 196 -16.22 -6.94 -46.76
C ALA A 196 -16.80 -5.55 -46.45
N ASP A 197 -17.31 -5.34 -45.24
CA ASP A 197 -17.86 -4.04 -44.80
C ASP A 197 -16.78 -2.97 -44.69
N TYR A 198 -15.59 -3.35 -44.21
CA TYR A 198 -14.43 -2.45 -44.20
C TYR A 198 -14.03 -2.02 -45.62
N ARG A 199 -14.05 -2.95 -46.58
CA ARG A 199 -13.62 -2.70 -47.98
C ARG A 199 -14.60 -1.89 -48.81
N LYS A 200 -15.87 -1.78 -48.43
CA LYS A 200 -16.82 -0.81 -49.03
C LYS A 200 -16.34 0.64 -48.88
N HIS A 201 -15.58 0.92 -47.83
CA HIS A 201 -15.13 2.27 -47.47
C HIS A 201 -13.63 2.49 -47.72
N HIS A 202 -12.84 1.42 -47.87
CA HIS A 202 -11.37 1.50 -47.99
C HIS A 202 -10.87 0.62 -49.15
N GLN A 203 -10.47 1.27 -50.25
CA GLN A 203 -9.83 0.61 -51.40
C GLN A 203 -8.55 -0.13 -50.97
N ARG A 204 -8.18 -1.16 -51.73
CA ARG A 204 -7.06 -2.06 -51.41
C ARG A 204 -5.73 -1.51 -51.94
#